data_AF-A0A4R5TYG1-F1
#
_entry.id   AF-A0A4R5TYG1-F1
#
_cell.length_a   1.000
_cell.length_b   1.000
_cell.length_c   1.000
_cell.angle_alpha   90.00
_cell.angle_beta   90.00
_cell.angle_gamma   90.00
#
_symmetry.space_group_name_H-M   'P 1'
#
loop_
_entity.id
_entity.type
_entity.pdbx_description
1 polymer ?
#
loop_
_entity_poly.entity_id
_entity_poly.type
_entity_poly.pdbx_seq_one_letter_code
_entity_poly.pdbx_strand_id
1 'polypeptide(L)'
;MLKLVDSAAVHLARMLGLVKRIRPAQLKGDATKWVLLVEGLGFTRLLRAEVLPNSPALVRPMGWNTPRPEVFRSMTHALRYIERMGWGPPKRFEVVEPNV
;
A
#
# COMPACT_ATOMS: atom_id res chain seq x y z
N MET A 1 -6.20 10.48 9.73
CA MET A 1 -4.95 9.82 10.14
C MET A 1 -5.04 8.32 9.82
N LEU A 2 -4.28 7.83 8.84
CA LEU A 2 -4.36 6.42 8.36
C LEU A 2 -3.23 5.57 8.94
N LYS A 3 -3.55 4.33 9.35
CA LYS A 3 -2.56 3.36 9.86
C LYS A 3 -2.01 2.49 8.73
N LEU A 4 -0.80 1.95 8.92
CA LEU A 4 -0.20 0.99 7.98
C LEU A 4 -0.74 -0.43 8.21
N VAL A 5 -0.71 -1.26 7.15
CA VAL A 5 -1.03 -2.69 7.18
C VAL A 5 -0.10 -3.48 6.26
N ASP A 6 0.39 -4.62 6.74
CA ASP A 6 1.28 -5.50 5.98
C ASP A 6 0.52 -6.30 4.91
N SER A 7 1.17 -6.67 3.80
CA SER A 7 0.50 -7.36 2.69
C SER A 7 -0.09 -8.72 3.12
N ALA A 8 0.61 -9.44 4.01
CA ALA A 8 0.14 -10.71 4.56
C ALA A 8 -1.17 -10.53 5.35
N ALA A 9 -1.27 -9.46 6.16
CA ALA A 9 -2.49 -9.13 6.88
C ALA A 9 -3.62 -8.73 5.93
N VAL A 10 -3.32 -8.03 4.84
CA VAL A 10 -4.30 -7.71 3.78
C VAL A 10 -4.80 -8.98 3.08
N HIS A 11 -3.91 -9.93 2.78
CA HIS A 11 -4.29 -11.22 2.19
C HIS A 11 -5.21 -12.02 3.12
N LEU A 12 -4.85 -12.14 4.40
CA LEU A 12 -5.69 -12.80 5.40
C LEU A 12 -7.06 -12.12 5.51
N ALA A 13 -7.08 -10.79 5.66
CA ALA A 13 -8.31 -10.02 5.73
C ALA A 13 -9.17 -10.19 4.47
N ARG A 14 -8.57 -10.32 3.29
CA ARG A 14 -9.30 -10.58 2.04
C ARG A 14 -9.89 -11.99 2.00
N MET A 15 -9.14 -13.01 2.41
CA MET A 15 -9.67 -14.39 2.48
C MET A 15 -10.86 -14.49 3.43
N LEU A 16 -10.86 -13.69 4.49
CA LEU A 16 -11.95 -13.57 5.46
C LEU A 16 -13.10 -12.65 4.99
N GLY A 17 -13.04 -12.12 3.76
CA GLY A 17 -14.06 -11.21 3.23
C GLY A 17 -14.11 -9.83 3.90
N LEU A 18 -13.08 -9.46 4.68
CA LEU A 18 -13.03 -8.19 5.40
C LEU A 18 -12.60 -7.03 4.52
N VAL A 19 -11.81 -7.30 3.47
CA VAL A 19 -11.38 -6.28 2.51
C VAL A 19 -12.48 -6.07 1.47
N LYS A 20 -13.06 -4.88 1.47
CA LYS A 20 -14.05 -4.48 0.46
C LYS A 20 -13.37 -4.02 -0.82
N ARG A 21 -12.24 -3.32 -0.69
CA ARG A 21 -11.59 -2.65 -1.82
C ARG A 21 -10.13 -2.35 -1.53
N ILE A 22 -9.32 -2.43 -2.58
CA ILE A 22 -7.94 -1.94 -2.57
C ILE A 22 -7.80 -1.00 -3.76
N ARG A 23 -7.28 0.21 -3.56
CA ARG A 23 -7.18 1.21 -4.63
C ARG A 23 -5.94 2.08 -4.55
N PRO A 24 -5.45 2.59 -5.71
CA PRO A 24 -4.41 3.60 -5.70
C PRO A 24 -4.95 4.91 -5.13
N ALA A 25 -4.11 5.58 -4.35
CA ALA A 25 -4.37 6.90 -3.81
C ALA A 25 -3.11 7.76 -3.88
N GLN A 26 -3.25 9.08 -3.95
CA GLN A 26 -2.10 10.00 -3.94
C GLN A 26 -1.80 10.47 -2.53
N LEU A 27 -0.52 10.63 -2.19
CA LEU A 27 -0.14 11.22 -0.92
C LEU A 27 -0.38 12.74 -0.94
N LYS A 28 -1.08 13.26 0.06
CA LYS A 28 -1.23 14.71 0.21
C LYS A 28 0.16 15.34 0.44
N GLY A 29 0.47 16.37 -0.34
CA GLY A 29 1.78 17.04 -0.32
C GLY A 29 2.79 16.50 -1.35
N ASP A 30 2.53 15.34 -1.97
CA ASP A 30 3.35 14.82 -3.07
C ASP A 30 2.48 14.07 -4.09
N ALA A 31 1.94 14.82 -5.05
CA ALA A 31 1.07 14.29 -6.10
C ALA A 31 1.78 13.31 -7.05
N THR A 32 3.11 13.23 -7.02
CA THR A 32 3.89 12.30 -7.85
C THR A 32 3.91 10.89 -7.27
N LYS A 33 3.61 10.75 -5.97
CA LYS A 33 3.67 9.48 -5.25
C LYS A 33 2.29 8.88 -5.09
N TRP A 34 2.18 7.64 -5.55
CA TRP A 34 0.98 6.82 -5.41
C TRP A 34 1.20 5.80 -4.30
N VAL A 35 0.16 5.50 -3.54
CA VAL A 35 0.13 4.47 -2.49
C VAL A 35 -1.09 3.58 -2.67
N LEU A 36 -1.17 2.50 -1.92
CA LEU A 36 -2.34 1.64 -1.90
C LEU A 36 -3.15 1.84 -0.62
N LEU A 37 -4.41 2.22 -0.81
CA LEU A 37 -5.42 2.31 0.23
C LEU A 37 -6.20 0.99 0.30
N VAL A 38 -6.20 0.37 1.46
CA VAL A 38 -6.95 -0.84 1.79
C VAL A 38 -8.16 -0.45 2.62
N GLU A 39 -9.34 -0.68 2.06
CA GLU A 39 -10.63 -0.43 2.68
C GLU A 39 -11.29 -1.75 3.03
N GLY A 40 -11.61 -1.90 4.30
CA GLY A 40 -12.32 -3.06 4.80
C GLY A 40 -13.48 -2.71 5.71
N LEU A 41 -14.07 -3.74 6.31
CA LEU A 41 -15.15 -3.60 7.28
C LEU A 41 -14.65 -2.91 8.55
N GLY A 42 -14.93 -1.61 8.67
CA GLY A 42 -14.57 -0.80 9.82
C GLY A 42 -13.11 -0.33 9.85
N PHE A 43 -12.37 -0.47 8.75
CA PHE A 43 -11.00 0.04 8.68
C PHE A 43 -10.63 0.60 7.31
N THR A 44 -9.77 1.62 7.34
CA THR A 44 -9.08 2.16 6.18
C THR A 44 -7.60 2.28 6.54
N ARG A 45 -6.73 1.63 5.77
CA ARG A 45 -5.29 1.55 6.05
C ARG A 45 -4.47 1.71 4.78
N LEU A 46 -3.23 2.15 4.92
CA LEU A 46 -2.27 2.19 3.83
C LEU A 46 -1.45 0.89 3.81
N LEU A 47 -1.21 0.34 2.63
CA LEU A 47 -0.31 -0.80 2.50
C LEU A 47 1.09 -0.38 2.93
N ARG A 48 1.71 -1.16 3.82
CA ARG A 48 3.10 -0.97 4.26
C ARG A 48 4.06 -1.47 3.19
N ALA A 49 5.17 -0.75 3.01
CA ALA A 49 6.28 -1.22 2.23
C ALA A 49 6.94 -2.44 2.87
N GLU A 50 7.07 -3.51 2.10
CA GLU A 50 7.74 -4.70 2.57
C GLU A 50 9.26 -4.52 2.46
N VAL A 51 9.94 -4.70 3.58
CA VAL A 51 11.39 -4.79 3.59
C VAL A 51 11.76 -6.19 3.13
N LEU A 52 12.03 -6.38 1.83
CA LEU A 52 12.52 -7.65 1.32
C LEU A 52 13.84 -8.01 2.03
N PRO A 53 13.89 -9.11 2.80
CA PRO A 53 15.08 -9.49 3.57
C PRO A 53 16.27 -9.87 2.66
N ASN A 54 16.00 -10.35 1.44
CA ASN A 54 16.99 -11.06 0.61
C ASN A 54 17.52 -10.25 -0.60
N SER A 55 17.57 -8.91 -0.52
CA SER A 55 18.26 -8.11 -1.55
C SER A 55 19.58 -7.55 -0.98
N PRO A 56 20.72 -8.23 -1.22
CA PRO A 56 22.05 -7.82 -0.73
C PRO A 56 22.66 -6.65 -1.50
N ALA A 57 22.05 -6.20 -2.60
CA ALA A 57 22.62 -5.22 -3.52
C ALA A 57 22.34 -3.74 -3.17
N LEU A 58 21.64 -3.45 -2.08
CA LEU A 58 21.32 -2.07 -1.69
C LEU A 58 21.99 -1.76 -0.36
N VAL A 59 23.05 -0.97 -0.41
CA VAL A 59 23.59 -0.24 0.75
C VAL A 59 22.41 0.51 1.40
N ARG A 60 21.99 0.09 2.60
CA ARG A 60 20.80 0.64 3.26
C ARG A 60 21.21 1.76 4.21
N PRO A 61 20.77 3.02 3.99
CA PRO A 61 20.98 4.08 4.98
C PRO A 61 20.18 3.81 6.27
N MET A 62 20.68 4.32 7.40
CA MET A 62 19.98 4.29 8.69
C MET A 62 18.56 4.88 8.54
N GLY A 63 17.54 4.15 8.98
CA GLY A 63 16.11 4.51 8.83
C GLY A 63 15.31 3.64 7.85
N TRP A 64 15.93 2.67 7.18
CA TRP A 64 15.22 1.75 6.27
C TRP A 64 14.21 0.82 6.96
N ASN A 65 14.38 0.55 8.25
CA ASN A 65 13.48 -0.31 9.03
C ASN A 65 12.22 0.42 9.53
N THR A 66 12.10 1.73 9.27
CA THR A 66 10.91 2.48 9.70
C THR A 66 9.71 2.07 8.86
N PRO A 67 8.57 1.71 9.49
CA PRO A 67 7.34 1.42 8.78
C PRO A 67 6.93 2.60 7.89
N ARG A 68 6.84 2.37 6.58
CA ARG A 68 6.46 3.39 5.60
C ARG A 68 5.40 2.84 4.65
N PRO A 69 4.54 3.68 4.07
CA PRO A 69 3.61 3.22 3.04
C PRO A 69 4.39 2.73 1.81
N GLU A 70 3.85 1.72 1.12
CA GLU A 70 4.37 1.28 -0.18
C GLU A 70 4.07 2.35 -1.23
N VAL A 71 5.12 2.87 -1.87
CA VAL A 71 5.05 3.99 -2.81
C VAL A 71 5.32 3.53 -4.23
N PHE A 72 4.46 3.96 -5.15
CA PHE A 72 4.54 3.69 -6.58
C PHE A 72 4.79 4.99 -7.34
N ARG A 73 5.62 4.89 -8.39
CA ARG A 73 5.95 6.01 -9.30
C ARG A 73 4.78 6.47 -10.18
N SER A 74 3.73 5.66 -10.31
CA SER A 74 2.56 5.98 -11.12
C SER A 74 1.34 5.15 -10.69
N MET A 75 0.15 5.64 -11.01
CA MET A 75 -1.11 4.92 -10.82
C MET A 75 -1.08 3.54 -11.51
N THR A 76 -0.58 3.48 -12.74
CA THR A 76 -0.48 2.22 -13.52
C THR A 76 0.40 1.19 -12.83
N HIS A 77 1.49 1.60 -12.18
CA HIS A 77 2.32 0.70 -11.38
C HIS A 77 1.58 0.15 -10.16
N ALA A 78 0.84 1.00 -9.45
CA ALA A 78 0.02 0.58 -8.32
C ALA A 78 -1.09 -0.40 -8.73
N LEU A 79 -1.74 -0.17 -9.88
CA LEU A 79 -2.75 -1.07 -10.45
C LEU A 79 -2.16 -2.43 -10.84
N ARG A 80 -1.03 -2.46 -11.55
CA ARG A 80 -0.35 -3.72 -11.87
C ARG A 80 0.07 -4.49 -10.61
N TYR A 81 0.45 -3.79 -9.55
CA TYR A 81 0.75 -4.43 -8.27
C TYR A 81 -0.49 -5.08 -7.67
N ILE A 82 -1.63 -4.37 -7.63
CA ILE A 82 -2.93 -4.94 -7.22
C ILE A 82 -3.25 -6.20 -8.04
N GLU A 83 -3.11 -6.15 -9.37
CA GLU A 83 -3.36 -7.30 -10.24
C GLU A 83 -2.45 -8.49 -9.93
N ARG A 84 -1.14 -8.24 -9.77
CA ARG A 84 -0.15 -9.28 -9.41
C ARG A 84 -0.46 -9.95 -8.07
N MET A 85 -1.02 -9.21 -7.12
CA MET A 85 -1.42 -9.75 -5.82
C MET A 85 -2.76 -10.52 -5.89
N GLY A 86 -3.33 -10.69 -7.08
CA GLY A 86 -4.65 -11.30 -7.27
C GLY A 86 -5.77 -10.41 -6.72
N TRP A 87 -5.51 -9.10 -6.55
CA TRP A 87 -6.39 -8.20 -5.82
C TRP A 87 -7.44 -7.48 -6.65
N GLY A 88 -7.52 -7.69 -7.97
CA GLY A 88 -8.58 -7.19 -8.84
C GLY A 88 -8.65 -5.64 -8.97
N PRO A 89 -8.96 -5.10 -10.15
CA PRO A 89 -8.86 -3.66 -10.37
C PRO A 89 -9.96 -2.86 -9.62
N PRO A 90 -9.62 -1.73 -8.97
CA PRO A 90 -10.58 -0.81 -8.35
C PRO A 90 -11.35 0.04 -9.37
N LYS A 91 -12.56 0.50 -8.99
CA LYS A 91 -13.45 1.35 -9.82
C LYS A 91 -13.20 2.89 -9.73
N ARG A 92 -12.22 3.40 -8.97
CA ARG A 92 -12.02 4.84 -8.55
C ARG A 92 -10.76 5.04 -7.66
N PHE A 93 -10.18 6.23 -7.63
CA PHE A 93 -9.03 6.65 -6.79
C PHE A 93 -9.38 7.85 -5.86
N GLU A 94 -8.57 8.11 -4.83
CA GLU A 94 -8.70 9.27 -3.89
C GLU A 94 -7.34 9.81 -3.47
N VAL A 95 -7.30 10.96 -2.78
CA VAL A 95 -6.10 11.57 -2.18
C VAL A 95 -6.11 11.30 -0.67
N VAL A 96 -4.96 10.89 -0.10
CA VAL A 96 -4.83 10.44 1.29
C VAL A 96 -3.61 11.03 1.98
N GLU A 97 -3.73 11.31 3.29
CA GLU A 97 -2.62 11.75 4.13
C GLU A 97 -1.96 10.54 4.82
N PRO A 98 -0.63 10.33 4.64
CA PRO A 98 0.10 9.32 5.37
C PRO A 98 0.53 9.87 6.74
N ASN A 99 0.39 9.06 7.80
CA ASN A 99 1.17 9.28 9.01
C ASN A 99 2.39 8.37 8.95
N VAL A 100 3.57 8.97 8.96
CA VAL A 100 4.85 8.28 9.18
C VAL A 100 5.37 8.71 10.54
#